data_AF-A0A6G3YV25-F1
#
_entry.id   AF-A0A6G3YV25-F1
#
_cell.length_a   1.000
_cell.length_b   1.000
_cell.length_c   1.000
_cell.angle_alpha   90.00
_cell.angle_beta   90.00
_cell.angle_gamma   90.00
#
_symmetry.space_group_name_H-M   'P 1'
#
loop_
_entity.id
_entity.type
_entity.pdbx_description
1 polymer ?
#
loop_
_entity_poly.entity_id
_entity_poly.type
_entity_poly.pdbx_seq_one_letter_code
_entity_poly.pdbx_strand_id
1 'polypeptide(L)'
;MNKSDLAPIRERLEILKQTSSSQTDVSEPLWDHPRSPELPITHAPTTPTRQTTQIADTVQALRQRSQQAHSESPTTEEPSPSPETLPPGIDLHWQRLQQEAIAINELAQKQAIAIQNFKRSADRLAWSLRKQPSAYGFEFEQFCEFQAAVVSQVTQDDQGKLVLTNVTVDLYQDERHASQTAEEIRAYSQARSQAESGRNGLVTFIGNPLAVFETCWQTLTSIIEARSQLTPLDLLIWLGGGLIGRLALELALSAVPGLWPWLVGATVGAVALALYRLLWAPRPDIAFVTRLFLALVGLAIGGHL
;
A
#
# COMPACT_ATOMS: atom_id res chain seq x y z
N MET A 1 25.71 -8.61 11.82
CA MET A 1 24.48 -9.36 12.12
C MET A 1 24.84 -10.82 12.28
N ASN A 2 24.61 -11.38 13.46
CA ASN A 2 24.81 -12.80 13.72
C ASN A 2 23.71 -13.59 12.99
N LYS A 3 24.06 -14.74 12.41
CA LYS A 3 23.10 -15.65 11.77
C LYS A 3 21.95 -16.08 12.70
N SER A 4 22.09 -15.86 14.01
CA SER A 4 21.15 -16.22 15.06
C SER A 4 19.85 -15.41 15.06
N ASP A 5 19.81 -14.18 14.51
CA ASP A 5 18.59 -13.33 14.55
C ASP A 5 17.56 -13.65 13.46
N LEU A 6 17.90 -14.51 12.49
CA LEU A 6 17.01 -14.86 11.37
C LEU A 6 16.18 -16.14 11.62
N ALA A 7 16.49 -16.90 12.68
CA ALA A 7 15.76 -18.12 13.05
C ALA A 7 14.26 -17.89 13.31
N PRO A 8 13.83 -16.90 14.13
CA PRO A 8 12.40 -16.73 14.44
C PRO A 8 11.58 -16.25 13.24
N ILE A 9 12.21 -15.58 12.27
CA ILE A 9 11.54 -15.11 11.05
C ILE A 9 11.27 -16.27 10.10
N ARG A 10 12.21 -17.24 9.99
CA ARG A 10 11.99 -18.46 9.21
C ARG A 10 10.87 -19.31 9.77
N GLU A 11 10.82 -19.46 11.09
CA GLU A 11 9.77 -20.24 11.76
C GLU A 11 8.38 -19.63 11.52
N ARG A 12 8.23 -18.30 11.62
CA ARG A 12 6.96 -17.64 11.28
C ARG A 12 6.57 -17.78 9.80
N LEU A 13 7.55 -17.76 8.90
CA LEU A 13 7.30 -17.97 7.47
C LEU A 13 6.87 -19.40 7.16
N GLU A 14 7.43 -20.40 7.83
CA GLU A 14 7.00 -21.79 7.66
C GLU A 14 5.60 -22.05 8.21
N ILE A 15 5.25 -21.46 9.35
CA ILE A 15 3.90 -21.53 9.92
C ILE A 15 2.88 -20.94 8.93
N LEU A 16 3.13 -19.75 8.38
CA LEU A 16 2.23 -19.13 7.39
C LEU A 16 2.11 -19.95 6.11
N LYS A 17 3.20 -20.59 5.67
CA LYS A 17 3.18 -21.45 4.48
C LYS A 17 2.37 -22.73 4.70
N GLN A 18 2.46 -23.31 5.90
CA GLN A 18 1.63 -24.46 6.28
C GLN A 18 0.16 -24.09 6.38
N THR A 19 -0.20 -22.96 7.00
CA THR A 19 -1.59 -22.50 7.09
C THR A 19 -2.19 -22.20 5.71
N SER A 20 -1.40 -21.62 4.78
CA SER A 20 -1.85 -21.33 3.42
C SER A 20 -2.01 -22.59 2.55
N SER A 21 -1.18 -23.61 2.75
CA SER A 21 -1.27 -24.86 1.96
C SER A 21 -2.45 -25.75 2.35
N SER A 22 -3.00 -25.59 3.55
CA SER A 22 -4.19 -26.34 3.99
C SER A 22 -5.51 -25.81 3.42
N GLN A 23 -5.50 -24.69 2.70
CA GLN A 23 -6.71 -24.00 2.21
C GLN A 23 -6.90 -24.10 0.69
N THR A 24 -6.30 -25.09 0.03
CA THR A 24 -6.45 -25.31 -1.42
C THR A 24 -6.83 -26.74 -1.74
N ASP A 25 -7.92 -27.23 -1.13
CA ASP A 25 -8.62 -28.42 -1.62
C ASP A 25 -10.12 -28.29 -1.27
N VAL A 26 -10.73 -27.23 -1.81
CA VAL A 26 -12.19 -27.16 -1.91
C VAL A 26 -12.51 -27.61 -3.32
N SER A 27 -12.81 -28.89 -3.46
CA SER A 27 -13.45 -29.47 -4.64
C SER A 27 -14.62 -28.58 -5.05
N GLU A 28 -14.57 -28.06 -6.27
CA GLU A 28 -15.68 -27.32 -6.88
C GLU A 28 -16.96 -28.16 -6.80
N PRO A 29 -18.02 -27.69 -6.13
CA PRO A 29 -19.33 -28.31 -6.30
C PRO A 29 -19.79 -28.04 -7.74
N LEU A 30 -20.02 -29.13 -8.47
CA LEU A 30 -20.70 -29.18 -9.76
C LEU A 30 -22.12 -28.60 -9.58
N TRP A 31 -22.27 -27.29 -9.81
CA TRP A 31 -23.58 -26.64 -9.83
C TRP A 31 -24.25 -26.94 -11.17
N ASP A 32 -25.19 -27.89 -11.18
CA ASP A 32 -26.18 -28.00 -12.25
C ASP A 32 -27.01 -26.70 -12.27
N HIS A 33 -26.84 -25.90 -13.32
CA HIS A 33 -27.59 -24.67 -13.51
C HIS A 33 -29.09 -24.97 -13.74
N PRO A 34 -30.01 -24.45 -12.91
CA PRO A 34 -31.41 -24.40 -13.31
C PRO A 34 -31.56 -23.37 -14.44
N ARG A 35 -32.10 -23.81 -15.59
CA ARG A 35 -32.56 -22.93 -16.67
C ARG A 35 -33.51 -21.89 -16.09
N SER A 36 -33.06 -20.64 -16.03
CA SER A 36 -33.95 -19.51 -15.73
C SER A 36 -34.79 -19.17 -16.97
N PRO A 37 -36.06 -18.81 -16.80
CA PRO A 37 -36.95 -18.42 -17.89
C PRO A 37 -36.55 -17.05 -18.46
N GLU A 38 -36.55 -16.95 -19.79
CA GLU A 38 -36.34 -15.71 -20.53
C GLU A 38 -37.44 -14.69 -20.17
N LEU A 39 -37.04 -13.55 -19.60
CA LEU A 39 -37.92 -12.40 -19.42
C LEU A 39 -37.73 -11.39 -20.57
N PRO A 40 -38.81 -10.79 -21.07
CA PRO A 40 -38.76 -9.85 -22.18
C PRO A 40 -38.10 -8.52 -21.77
N ILE A 41 -37.09 -8.13 -22.55
CA ILE A 41 -36.34 -6.88 -22.38
C ILE A 41 -37.23 -5.71 -22.78
N THR A 42 -37.65 -4.91 -21.78
CA THR A 42 -38.27 -3.60 -22.02
C THR A 42 -37.21 -2.52 -21.82
N HIS A 43 -36.82 -1.86 -22.91
CA HIS A 43 -35.90 -0.73 -22.87
C HIS A 43 -36.60 0.50 -22.27
N ALA A 44 -36.12 0.98 -21.12
CA ALA A 44 -36.42 2.31 -20.59
C ALA A 44 -35.10 3.05 -20.29
N PRO A 45 -35.03 4.37 -20.54
CA PRO A 45 -33.81 5.15 -20.34
C PRO A 45 -33.58 5.40 -18.84
N THR A 46 -32.41 4.99 -18.37
CA THR A 46 -31.94 5.16 -16.98
C THR A 46 -31.32 6.54 -16.76
N THR A 47 -31.80 7.23 -15.73
CA THR A 47 -31.05 8.28 -15.02
C THR A 47 -30.87 7.79 -13.57
N PRO A 48 -29.68 7.34 -13.14
CA PRO A 48 -29.49 6.80 -11.80
C PRO A 48 -28.81 7.84 -10.91
N THR A 49 -29.52 8.44 -9.95
CA THR A 49 -28.85 9.21 -8.88
C THR A 49 -29.63 9.36 -7.57
N ARG A 50 -30.69 8.57 -7.30
CA ARG A 50 -31.59 8.86 -6.16
C ARG A 50 -31.98 7.72 -5.22
N GLN A 51 -31.42 6.52 -5.35
CA GLN A 51 -31.85 5.36 -4.55
C GLN A 51 -30.98 5.06 -3.32
N THR A 52 -29.74 5.55 -3.24
CA THR A 52 -28.81 5.24 -2.14
C THR A 52 -29.19 5.87 -0.81
N THR A 53 -29.77 7.07 -0.82
CA THR A 53 -30.23 7.73 0.41
C THR A 53 -31.39 6.95 1.06
N GLN A 54 -32.27 6.34 0.26
CA GLN A 54 -33.47 5.66 0.79
C GLN A 54 -33.17 4.37 1.56
N ILE A 55 -32.09 3.65 1.23
CA ILE A 55 -31.74 2.40 1.93
C ILE A 55 -31.09 2.70 3.29
N ALA A 56 -30.18 3.69 3.34
CA ALA A 56 -29.59 4.13 4.60
C ALA A 56 -30.66 4.70 5.54
N ASP A 57 -31.59 5.50 5.01
CA ASP A 57 -32.69 6.09 5.77
C ASP A 57 -33.68 5.04 6.28
N THR A 58 -33.98 3.99 5.51
CA THR A 58 -34.89 2.92 5.94
C THR A 58 -34.29 2.02 7.02
N VAL A 59 -33.00 1.69 6.93
CA VAL A 59 -32.31 0.93 7.98
C VAL A 59 -32.22 1.75 9.27
N GLN A 60 -31.95 3.05 9.16
CA GLN A 60 -31.89 3.95 10.31
C GLN A 60 -33.28 4.17 10.94
N ALA A 61 -34.33 4.29 10.12
CA ALA A 61 -35.72 4.37 10.59
C ALA A 61 -36.18 3.09 11.30
N LEU A 62 -35.83 1.91 10.79
CA LEU A 62 -36.11 0.62 11.45
C LEU A 62 -35.39 0.50 12.80
N ARG A 63 -34.13 0.93 12.86
CA ARG A 63 -33.32 0.93 14.10
C ARG A 63 -33.86 1.92 15.13
N GLN A 64 -34.31 3.08 14.69
CA GLN A 64 -34.92 4.08 15.56
C GLN A 64 -36.28 3.61 16.09
N ARG A 65 -37.08 2.94 15.24
CA ARG A 65 -38.37 2.36 15.65
C ARG A 65 -38.20 1.20 16.64
N SER A 66 -37.18 0.36 16.48
CA SER A 66 -36.92 -0.72 17.45
C SER A 66 -36.46 -0.20 18.81
N GLN A 67 -35.71 0.91 18.84
CA GLN A 67 -35.29 1.58 20.08
C GLN A 67 -36.44 2.31 20.78
N GLN A 68 -37.34 2.95 20.02
CA GLN A 68 -38.55 3.57 20.58
C GLN A 68 -39.50 2.53 21.16
N ALA A 69 -39.68 1.38 20.50
CA ALA A 69 -40.49 0.29 21.03
C ALA A 69 -39.95 -0.32 22.34
N HIS A 70 -38.67 -0.16 22.66
CA HIS A 70 -38.09 -0.58 23.94
C HIS A 70 -38.27 0.45 25.06
N SER A 71 -38.61 1.70 24.75
CA SER A 71 -38.72 2.78 25.74
C SER A 71 -40.15 2.98 26.27
N GLU A 72 -41.16 2.35 25.65
CA GLU A 72 -42.58 2.52 25.97
C GLU A 72 -43.21 1.33 26.71
N SER A 73 -42.43 0.40 27.29
CA SER A 73 -42.99 -0.58 28.22
C SER A 73 -43.41 0.16 29.51
N PRO A 74 -44.72 0.32 29.79
CA PRO A 74 -45.16 0.97 31.01
C PRO A 74 -44.80 0.08 32.19
N THR A 75 -44.01 0.61 33.11
CA THR A 75 -43.80 0.02 34.44
C THR A 75 -45.14 -0.02 35.17
N THR A 76 -45.92 -1.08 34.93
CA THR A 76 -47.06 -1.44 35.77
C THR A 76 -46.48 -2.28 36.89
N GLU A 77 -46.35 -1.69 38.08
CA GLU A 77 -46.06 -2.40 39.32
C GLU A 77 -47.18 -3.41 39.58
N GLU A 78 -47.02 -4.63 39.07
CA GLU A 78 -47.90 -5.76 39.35
C GLU A 78 -47.38 -6.46 40.63
N PRO A 79 -48.24 -6.69 41.64
CA PRO A 79 -47.84 -7.25 42.93
C PRO A 79 -47.32 -8.68 42.76
N SER A 80 -46.10 -8.89 43.25
CA SER A 80 -45.32 -10.13 43.30
C SER A 80 -46.19 -11.40 43.43
N PRO A 81 -46.40 -12.17 42.35
CA PRO A 81 -46.96 -13.50 42.46
C PRO A 81 -45.90 -14.46 43.01
N SER A 82 -46.37 -15.39 43.85
CA SER A 82 -45.64 -16.53 44.41
C SER A 82 -44.83 -17.29 43.35
N PRO A 83 -43.75 -18.02 43.72
CA PRO A 83 -42.89 -18.74 42.79
C PRO A 83 -43.69 -19.77 41.99
N GLU A 84 -44.09 -19.36 40.79
CA GLU A 84 -44.78 -20.18 39.80
C GLU A 84 -43.80 -21.24 39.30
N THR A 85 -44.17 -22.49 39.53
CA THR A 85 -43.51 -23.68 39.02
C THR A 85 -43.49 -23.60 37.50
N LEU A 86 -42.35 -23.22 36.91
CA LEU A 86 -42.13 -23.17 35.46
C LEU A 86 -42.61 -24.48 34.81
N PRO A 87 -43.42 -24.41 33.73
CA PRO A 87 -43.95 -25.61 33.12
C PRO A 87 -42.81 -26.51 32.61
N PRO A 88 -42.87 -27.82 32.90
CA PRO A 88 -41.84 -28.76 32.49
C PRO A 88 -41.77 -28.81 30.95
N GLY A 89 -40.62 -28.45 30.38
CA GLY A 89 -40.37 -28.45 28.94
C GLY A 89 -39.81 -27.15 28.36
N ILE A 90 -39.86 -26.04 29.10
CA ILE A 90 -39.25 -24.76 28.67
C ILE A 90 -37.76 -24.92 28.36
N ASP A 91 -37.03 -25.68 29.18
CA ASP A 91 -35.58 -25.88 29.02
C ASP A 91 -35.22 -26.49 27.65
N LEU A 92 -36.06 -27.41 27.14
CA LEU A 92 -35.84 -28.05 25.85
C LEU A 92 -36.07 -27.07 24.69
N HIS A 93 -37.11 -26.24 24.78
CA HIS A 93 -37.36 -25.18 23.78
C HIS A 93 -36.26 -24.13 23.80
N TRP A 94 -35.77 -23.76 24.98
CA TRP A 94 -34.67 -22.82 25.13
C TRP A 94 -33.36 -23.33 24.53
N GLN A 95 -33.00 -24.58 24.84
CA GLN A 95 -31.82 -25.24 24.24
C GLN A 95 -31.91 -25.30 22.72
N ARG A 96 -33.10 -25.62 22.18
CA ARG A 96 -33.33 -25.64 20.74
C ARG A 96 -33.13 -24.25 20.12
N LEU A 97 -33.67 -23.21 20.75
CA LEU A 97 -33.54 -21.83 20.27
C LEU A 97 -32.07 -21.37 20.28
N GLN A 98 -31.32 -21.74 21.33
CA GLN A 98 -29.87 -21.49 21.38
C GLN A 98 -29.13 -22.22 20.25
N GLN A 99 -29.48 -23.47 19.97
CA GLN A 99 -28.87 -24.23 18.88
C GLN A 99 -29.17 -23.61 17.51
N GLU A 100 -30.40 -23.15 17.28
CA GLU A 100 -30.79 -22.45 16.06
C GLU A 100 -30.07 -21.09 15.93
N ALA A 101 -29.88 -20.36 17.04
CA ALA A 101 -29.10 -19.12 17.06
C ALA A 101 -27.63 -19.34 16.66
N ILE A 102 -27.01 -20.40 17.17
CA ILE A 102 -25.63 -20.79 16.78
C ILE A 102 -25.58 -21.12 15.28
N ALA A 103 -26.54 -21.88 14.75
CA ALA A 103 -26.60 -22.23 13.34
C ALA A 103 -26.77 -21.00 12.43
N ILE A 104 -27.60 -20.02 12.85
CA ILE A 104 -27.76 -18.75 12.14
C ILE A 104 -26.43 -17.99 12.10
N ASN A 105 -25.72 -17.91 13.23
CA ASN A 105 -24.43 -17.21 13.30
C ASN A 105 -23.36 -17.87 12.43
N GLU A 106 -23.31 -19.20 12.38
CA GLU A 106 -22.41 -19.93 11.49
C GLU A 106 -22.73 -19.65 10.01
N LEU A 107 -24.02 -19.64 9.64
CA LEU A 107 -24.45 -19.31 8.28
C LEU A 107 -24.11 -17.87 7.92
N ALA A 108 -24.32 -16.93 8.83
CA ALA A 108 -23.99 -15.52 8.66
C ALA A 108 -22.49 -15.32 8.39
N GLN A 109 -21.64 -16.05 9.13
CA GLN A 109 -20.20 -16.05 8.90
C GLN A 109 -19.84 -16.60 7.52
N LYS A 110 -20.44 -17.73 7.09
CA LYS A 110 -20.23 -18.29 5.75
C LYS A 110 -20.65 -17.32 4.65
N GLN A 111 -21.79 -16.63 4.83
CA GLN A 111 -22.27 -15.60 3.90
C GLN A 111 -21.30 -14.41 3.84
N ALA A 112 -20.82 -13.91 4.98
CA ALA A 112 -19.85 -12.82 5.00
C ALA A 112 -18.57 -13.17 4.23
N ILE A 113 -18.04 -14.38 4.41
CA ILE A 113 -16.87 -14.88 3.68
C ILE A 113 -17.17 -14.97 2.17
N ALA A 114 -18.33 -15.52 1.79
CA ALA A 114 -18.73 -15.63 0.39
C ALA A 114 -18.85 -14.26 -0.29
N ILE A 115 -19.42 -13.28 0.40
CA ILE A 115 -19.54 -11.89 -0.07
C ILE A 115 -18.16 -11.26 -0.26
N GLN A 116 -17.24 -11.43 0.69
CA GLN A 116 -15.87 -10.94 0.56
C GLN A 116 -15.14 -11.57 -0.63
N ASN A 117 -15.27 -12.89 -0.82
CA ASN A 117 -14.69 -13.59 -1.97
C ASN A 117 -15.28 -13.12 -3.29
N PHE A 118 -16.59 -12.86 -3.34
CA PHE A 118 -17.24 -12.30 -4.52
C PHE A 118 -16.67 -10.92 -4.88
N LYS A 119 -16.54 -10.02 -3.89
CA LYS A 119 -15.90 -8.72 -4.09
C LYS A 119 -14.46 -8.87 -4.63
N ARG A 120 -13.62 -9.71 -4.01
CA ARG A 120 -12.24 -9.92 -4.47
C ARG A 120 -12.18 -10.39 -5.92
N SER A 121 -13.08 -11.28 -6.32
CA SER A 121 -13.17 -11.75 -7.70
C SER A 121 -13.61 -10.64 -8.66
N ALA A 122 -14.57 -9.81 -8.25
CA ALA A 122 -14.99 -8.64 -9.01
C ALA A 122 -13.85 -7.62 -9.16
N ASP A 123 -13.09 -7.33 -8.09
CA ASP A 123 -11.95 -6.42 -8.12
C ASP A 123 -10.82 -6.94 -9.03
N ARG A 124 -10.56 -8.26 -9.06
CA ARG A 124 -9.58 -8.87 -9.97
C ARG A 124 -10.02 -8.76 -11.43
N LEU A 125 -11.29 -8.99 -11.71
CA LEU A 125 -11.85 -8.87 -13.05
C LEU A 125 -11.83 -7.41 -13.51
N ALA A 126 -12.20 -6.50 -12.62
CA ALA A 126 -12.06 -5.06 -12.80
C ALA A 126 -10.61 -4.69 -13.19
N TRP A 127 -9.64 -5.16 -12.42
CA TRP A 127 -8.23 -4.88 -12.69
C TRP A 127 -7.74 -5.48 -14.02
N SER A 128 -8.17 -6.69 -14.38
CA SER A 128 -7.77 -7.31 -15.65
C SER A 128 -8.37 -6.57 -16.86
N LEU A 129 -9.63 -6.14 -16.78
CA LEU A 129 -10.28 -5.34 -17.82
C LEU A 129 -9.60 -3.98 -18.02
N ARG A 130 -9.16 -3.31 -16.94
CA ARG A 130 -8.40 -2.05 -17.05
C ARG A 130 -7.10 -2.21 -17.81
N LYS A 131 -6.47 -3.39 -17.77
CA LYS A 131 -5.23 -3.66 -18.51
C LYS A 131 -5.45 -3.95 -19.99
N GLN A 132 -6.66 -4.35 -20.39
CA GLN A 132 -6.99 -4.73 -21.77
C GLN A 132 -8.31 -4.07 -22.23
N PRO A 133 -8.36 -2.72 -22.28
CA PRO A 133 -9.60 -1.98 -22.55
C PRO A 133 -10.22 -2.31 -23.92
N SER A 134 -9.40 -2.72 -24.89
CA SER A 134 -9.83 -2.94 -26.27
C SER A 134 -10.41 -4.33 -26.56
N ALA A 135 -10.27 -5.29 -25.64
CA ALA A 135 -10.52 -6.70 -25.95
C ALA A 135 -12.00 -7.11 -25.83
N TYR A 136 -12.80 -6.41 -25.02
CA TYR A 136 -14.13 -6.91 -24.65
C TYR A 136 -15.29 -5.92 -24.80
N GLY A 137 -15.05 -4.66 -25.17
CA GLY A 137 -16.13 -3.69 -25.45
C GLY A 137 -17.07 -3.39 -24.29
N PHE A 138 -16.77 -3.86 -23.07
CA PHE A 138 -17.54 -3.56 -21.88
C PHE A 138 -16.93 -2.37 -21.14
N GLU A 139 -17.76 -1.41 -20.76
CA GLU A 139 -17.34 -0.31 -19.89
C GLU A 139 -17.25 -0.80 -18.44
N PHE A 140 -16.07 -0.63 -17.84
CA PHE A 140 -15.74 -1.04 -16.48
C PHE A 140 -16.77 -0.56 -15.42
N GLU A 141 -17.35 0.62 -15.62
CA GLU A 141 -18.25 1.28 -14.68
C GLU A 141 -19.59 0.54 -14.49
N GLN A 142 -19.91 -0.42 -15.36
CA GLN A 142 -21.19 -1.12 -15.33
C GLN A 142 -21.21 -2.38 -14.47
N PHE A 143 -20.05 -2.86 -14.00
CA PHE A 143 -19.99 -4.25 -13.52
C PHE A 143 -20.49 -4.48 -12.10
N CYS A 144 -20.16 -3.63 -11.13
CA CYS A 144 -20.70 -3.69 -9.77
C CYS A 144 -20.09 -2.56 -8.92
N GLU A 145 -20.92 -1.70 -8.34
CA GLU A 145 -20.50 -0.82 -7.24
C GLU A 145 -20.94 -1.44 -5.91
N PHE A 146 -19.98 -1.99 -5.16
CA PHE A 146 -20.25 -2.57 -3.84
C PHE A 146 -20.21 -1.48 -2.76
N GLN A 147 -21.37 -0.98 -2.36
CA GLN A 147 -21.43 0.04 -1.29
C GLN A 147 -21.46 -0.59 0.10
N ALA A 148 -22.33 -1.55 0.33
CA ALA A 148 -22.48 -2.24 1.61
C ALA A 148 -23.05 -3.64 1.42
N ALA A 149 -22.71 -4.54 2.33
CA ALA A 149 -23.32 -5.85 2.46
C ALA A 149 -23.79 -6.04 3.91
N VAL A 150 -24.90 -6.74 4.11
CA VAL A 150 -25.52 -6.93 5.42
C VAL A 150 -25.81 -8.42 5.61
N VAL A 151 -25.47 -8.94 6.79
CA VAL A 151 -25.77 -10.32 7.21
C VAL A 151 -26.55 -10.29 8.52
N SER A 152 -27.44 -11.25 8.71
CA SER A 152 -28.22 -11.36 9.95
C SER A 152 -27.50 -12.24 10.97
N GLN A 153 -27.34 -11.74 12.19
CA GLN A 153 -26.66 -12.40 13.30
C GLN A 153 -27.54 -12.35 14.56
N VAL A 154 -27.61 -13.45 15.31
CA VAL A 154 -28.28 -13.49 16.60
C VAL A 154 -27.29 -13.15 17.70
N THR A 155 -27.61 -12.11 18.47
CA THR A 155 -26.86 -11.68 19.66
C THR A 155 -27.73 -11.84 20.89
N GLN A 156 -27.11 -12.11 22.04
CA GLN A 156 -27.80 -12.11 23.32
C GLN A 156 -27.70 -10.72 23.94
N ASP A 157 -28.82 -10.14 24.40
CA ASP A 157 -28.81 -8.87 25.13
C ASP A 157 -28.41 -9.06 26.61
N ASP A 158 -28.25 -7.96 27.34
CA ASP A 158 -27.85 -7.96 28.75
C ASP A 158 -28.88 -8.67 29.67
N GLN A 159 -30.11 -8.88 29.18
CA GLN A 159 -31.19 -9.58 29.88
C GLN A 159 -31.23 -11.07 29.52
N GLY A 160 -30.31 -11.56 28.69
CA GLY A 160 -30.25 -12.95 28.26
C GLY A 160 -31.20 -13.30 27.11
N LYS A 161 -31.90 -12.33 26.51
CA LYS A 161 -32.81 -12.55 25.39
C LYS A 161 -32.03 -12.58 24.07
N LEU A 162 -32.43 -13.50 23.19
CA LEU A 162 -31.84 -13.64 21.86
C LEU A 162 -32.50 -12.66 20.89
N VAL A 163 -31.69 -11.81 20.26
CA VAL A 163 -32.12 -10.74 19.35
C VAL A 163 -31.43 -10.95 18.00
N LEU A 164 -32.23 -11.07 16.94
CA LEU A 164 -31.73 -11.09 15.57
C LEU A 164 -31.40 -9.65 15.14
N THR A 165 -30.13 -9.41 14.83
CA THR A 165 -29.61 -8.12 14.42
C THR A 165 -29.00 -8.21 13.02
N ASN A 166 -28.99 -7.10 12.29
CA ASN A 166 -28.35 -7.03 10.99
C ASN A 166 -27.00 -6.32 11.15
N VAL A 167 -25.92 -7.00 10.76
CA VAL A 167 -24.55 -6.50 10.85
C VAL A 167 -24.05 -6.20 9.44
N THR A 168 -23.53 -5.00 9.24
CA THR A 168 -22.86 -4.61 8.00
C THR A 168 -21.52 -5.32 7.89
N VAL A 169 -21.31 -6.07 6.80
CA VAL A 169 -20.02 -6.68 6.48
C VAL A 169 -19.11 -5.57 5.96
N ASP A 170 -17.99 -5.36 6.65
CA ASP A 170 -16.96 -4.44 6.18
C ASP A 170 -16.19 -5.09 5.02
N LEU A 171 -16.51 -4.62 3.81
CA LEU A 171 -15.90 -5.08 2.59
C LEU A 171 -14.46 -4.59 2.39
N TYR A 172 -14.01 -3.60 3.16
CA TYR A 172 -12.71 -2.95 3.01
C TYR A 172 -11.75 -3.26 4.16
N GLN A 173 -12.15 -4.14 5.08
CA GLN A 173 -11.33 -4.50 6.24
C GLN A 173 -9.96 -5.04 5.83
N ASP A 174 -9.92 -5.99 4.89
CA ASP A 174 -8.67 -6.59 4.41
C ASP A 174 -7.75 -5.58 3.72
N GLU A 175 -8.33 -4.64 2.97
CA GLU A 175 -7.57 -3.60 2.26
C GLU A 175 -6.94 -2.61 3.26
N ARG A 176 -7.68 -2.26 4.32
CA ARG A 176 -7.14 -1.44 5.41
C ARG A 176 -6.02 -2.15 6.14
N HIS A 177 -6.17 -3.43 6.46
CA HIS A 177 -5.10 -4.22 7.09
C HIS A 177 -3.89 -4.35 6.17
N ALA A 178 -4.08 -4.66 4.89
CA ALA A 178 -2.99 -4.75 3.92
C ALA A 178 -2.24 -3.41 3.76
N SER A 179 -2.97 -2.29 3.76
CA SER A 179 -2.38 -0.95 3.68
C SER A 179 -1.55 -0.63 4.92
N GLN A 180 -2.07 -0.91 6.12
CA GLN A 180 -1.34 -0.76 7.37
C GLN A 180 -0.08 -1.62 7.40
N THR A 181 -0.18 -2.89 7.02
CA THR A 181 0.99 -3.79 6.94
C THR A 181 2.02 -3.30 5.91
N ALA A 182 1.57 -2.78 4.76
CA ALA A 182 2.48 -2.22 3.76
C ALA A 182 3.20 -0.96 4.27
N GLU A 183 2.52 -0.10 5.02
CA GLU A 183 3.12 1.07 5.68
C GLU A 183 4.15 0.66 6.72
N GLU A 184 3.85 -0.33 7.55
CA GLU A 184 4.79 -0.88 8.53
C GLU A 184 6.05 -1.45 7.86
N ILE A 185 5.89 -2.22 6.77
CA ILE A 185 7.02 -2.77 6.00
C ILE A 185 7.87 -1.64 5.41
N ARG A 186 7.24 -0.61 4.84
CA ARG A 186 7.95 0.56 4.31
C ARG A 186 8.71 1.29 5.40
N ALA A 187 8.08 1.56 6.54
CA ALA A 187 8.72 2.20 7.69
C ALA A 187 9.94 1.40 8.17
N TYR A 188 9.80 0.07 8.27
CA TYR A 188 10.91 -0.81 8.66
C TYR A 188 12.06 -0.80 7.64
N SER A 189 11.73 -0.84 6.34
CA SER A 189 12.74 -0.78 5.26
C SER A 189 13.52 0.54 5.25
N GLN A 190 12.85 1.66 5.50
CA GLN A 190 13.47 2.97 5.57
C GLN A 190 14.40 3.09 6.78
N ALA A 191 13.94 2.68 7.96
CA ALA A 191 14.75 2.66 9.17
C ALA A 191 16.03 1.82 8.98
N ARG A 192 15.92 0.67 8.30
CA ARG A 192 17.07 -0.18 7.99
C ARG A 192 18.05 0.46 7.01
N SER A 193 17.56 1.10 5.95
CA SER A 193 18.42 1.78 4.96
C SER A 193 19.25 2.91 5.58
N GLN A 194 18.67 3.65 6.54
CA GLN A 194 19.38 4.71 7.26
C GLN A 194 20.46 4.14 8.20
N ALA A 195 20.18 3.03 8.88
CA ALA A 195 21.15 2.37 9.76
C ALA A 195 22.35 1.76 9.01
N GLU A 196 22.13 1.21 7.81
CA GLU A 196 23.20 0.61 7.00
C GLU A 196 24.04 1.68 6.25
N SER A 197 23.44 2.80 5.84
CA SER A 197 24.14 3.91 5.17
C SER A 197 25.22 4.56 6.06
N GLY A 198 24.95 4.71 7.36
CA GLY A 198 25.89 5.34 8.30
C GLY A 198 27.14 4.52 8.61
N ARG A 199 27.12 3.20 8.41
CA ARG A 199 28.23 2.30 8.84
C ARG A 199 29.12 1.82 7.70
N ASN A 200 28.62 1.78 6.47
CA ASN A 200 29.37 1.23 5.34
C ASN A 200 30.00 2.30 4.45
N GLY A 201 29.51 3.54 4.44
CA GLY A 201 29.99 4.60 3.52
C GLY A 201 31.48 4.94 3.64
N LEU A 202 32.07 4.77 4.82
CA LEU A 202 33.50 5.08 5.06
C LEU A 202 34.44 3.91 4.72
N VAL A 203 33.97 2.66 4.80
CA VAL A 203 34.79 1.47 4.56
C VAL A 203 34.83 1.08 3.07
N THR A 204 33.75 1.31 2.32
CA THR A 204 33.76 1.08 0.85
C THR A 204 34.54 2.15 0.09
N PHE A 205 34.64 3.38 0.59
CA PHE A 205 35.37 4.47 -0.07
C PHE A 205 36.88 4.19 -0.22
N ILE A 206 37.48 3.53 0.76
CA ILE A 206 38.93 3.22 0.75
C ILE A 206 39.22 1.92 -0.02
N GLY A 207 38.30 0.95 0.02
CA GLY A 207 38.52 -0.37 -0.56
C GLY A 207 38.30 -0.47 -2.07
N ASN A 208 37.43 0.35 -2.66
CA ASN A 208 37.13 0.25 -4.09
C ASN A 208 36.55 1.56 -4.66
N PRO A 209 37.38 2.54 -5.04
CA PRO A 209 36.92 3.86 -5.47
C PRO A 209 36.07 3.81 -6.76
N LEU A 210 36.31 2.82 -7.62
CA LEU A 210 35.52 2.59 -8.84
C LEU A 210 34.07 2.16 -8.52
N ALA A 211 33.86 1.34 -7.50
CA ALA A 211 32.51 0.91 -7.12
C ALA A 211 31.67 2.07 -6.56
N VAL A 212 32.31 2.97 -5.80
CA VAL A 212 31.69 4.21 -5.32
C VAL A 212 31.38 5.15 -6.49
N PHE A 213 32.26 5.22 -7.49
CA PHE A 213 32.00 5.97 -8.71
C PHE A 213 30.78 5.42 -9.46
N GLU A 214 30.65 4.10 -9.64
CA GLU A 214 29.49 3.50 -10.30
C GLU A 214 28.18 3.79 -9.56
N THR A 215 28.16 3.67 -8.23
CA THR A 215 26.97 3.98 -7.44
C THR A 215 26.64 5.47 -7.47
N CYS A 216 27.65 6.33 -7.34
CA CYS A 216 27.48 7.77 -7.48
C CYS A 216 26.96 8.14 -8.88
N TRP A 217 27.50 7.52 -9.93
CA TRP A 217 27.11 7.72 -11.32
C TRP A 217 25.65 7.33 -11.56
N GLN A 218 25.22 6.16 -11.10
CA GLN A 218 23.83 5.70 -11.18
C GLN A 218 22.86 6.66 -10.45
N THR A 219 23.29 7.17 -9.30
CA THR A 219 22.51 8.15 -8.53
C THR A 219 22.46 9.50 -9.26
N LEU A 220 23.57 9.92 -9.85
CA LEU A 220 23.66 11.17 -10.60
C LEU A 220 22.81 11.09 -11.87
N THR A 221 22.83 9.98 -12.61
CA THR A 221 22.01 9.78 -13.82
C THR A 221 20.53 9.75 -13.49
N SER A 222 20.12 9.11 -12.39
CA SER A 222 18.70 9.10 -11.97
C SER A 222 18.20 10.48 -11.51
N ILE A 223 19.06 11.27 -10.85
CA ILE A 223 18.74 12.67 -10.47
C ILE A 223 18.65 13.57 -11.72
N ILE A 224 19.51 13.34 -12.72
CA ILE A 224 19.49 14.06 -13.99
C ILE A 224 18.23 13.73 -14.78
N GLU A 225 17.84 12.46 -14.83
CA GLU A 225 16.63 12.01 -15.53
C GLU A 225 15.35 12.60 -14.89
N ALA A 226 15.37 12.79 -13.57
CA ALA A 226 14.31 13.48 -12.84
C ALA A 226 14.30 15.01 -13.04
N ARG A 227 15.38 15.63 -13.53
CA ARG A 227 15.50 17.08 -13.75
C ARG A 227 15.89 17.37 -15.19
N SER A 228 14.89 17.51 -16.05
CA SER A 228 14.93 17.71 -17.52
C SER A 228 15.74 18.91 -18.08
N GLN A 229 16.56 19.58 -17.27
CA GLN A 229 17.30 20.79 -17.68
C GLN A 229 18.77 20.52 -18.08
N LEU A 230 19.35 19.37 -17.71
CA LEU A 230 20.71 19.01 -18.10
C LEU A 230 20.65 18.15 -19.37
N THR A 231 20.98 18.74 -20.51
CA THR A 231 21.10 17.96 -21.75
C THR A 231 22.31 17.03 -21.66
N PRO A 232 22.24 15.80 -22.18
CA PRO A 232 23.39 14.89 -22.21
C PRO A 232 24.61 15.48 -22.95
N LEU A 233 24.36 16.43 -23.85
CA LEU A 233 25.38 17.21 -24.55
C LEU A 233 26.16 18.11 -23.58
N ASP A 234 25.50 18.75 -22.60
CA ASP A 234 26.17 19.55 -21.57
C ASP A 234 27.12 18.64 -20.74
N LEU A 235 26.68 17.43 -20.40
CA LEU A 235 27.50 16.46 -19.67
C LEU A 235 28.77 16.07 -20.45
N LEU A 236 28.62 15.81 -21.75
CA LEU A 236 29.73 15.44 -22.63
C LEU A 236 30.70 16.60 -22.84
N ILE A 237 30.20 17.85 -22.98
CA ILE A 237 31.03 19.05 -23.08
C ILE A 237 31.85 19.26 -21.81
N TRP A 238 31.25 19.20 -20.62
CA TRP A 238 31.95 19.51 -19.38
C TRP A 238 32.91 18.41 -18.95
N LEU A 239 32.49 17.14 -19.08
CA LEU A 239 33.33 16.00 -18.74
C LEU A 239 34.46 15.82 -19.77
N GLY A 240 34.13 15.88 -21.06
CA GLY A 240 35.11 15.80 -22.14
C GLY A 240 36.06 17.01 -22.17
N GLY A 241 35.54 18.21 -21.93
CA GLY A 241 36.35 19.43 -21.81
C GLY A 241 37.32 19.38 -20.63
N GLY A 242 36.91 18.81 -19.49
CA GLY A 242 37.79 18.57 -18.35
C GLY A 242 38.93 17.60 -18.68
N LEU A 243 38.62 16.50 -19.38
CA LEU A 243 39.60 15.50 -19.81
C LEU A 243 40.63 16.08 -20.80
N ILE A 244 40.15 16.75 -21.86
CA ILE A 244 41.00 17.40 -22.86
C ILE A 244 41.83 18.51 -22.22
N GLY A 245 41.21 19.30 -21.35
CA GLY A 245 41.88 20.36 -20.60
C GLY A 245 43.02 19.82 -19.75
N ARG A 246 42.85 18.66 -19.12
CA ARG A 246 43.91 18.00 -18.34
C ARG A 246 45.08 17.56 -19.22
N LEU A 247 44.83 16.95 -20.37
CA LEU A 247 45.90 16.55 -21.30
C LEU A 247 46.70 17.77 -21.81
N ALA A 248 46.00 18.84 -22.18
CA ALA A 248 46.64 20.09 -22.58
C ALA A 248 47.46 20.71 -21.44
N LEU A 249 46.96 20.62 -20.21
CA LEU A 249 47.62 21.10 -19.02
C LEU A 249 48.89 20.32 -18.69
N GLU A 250 48.86 18.99 -18.80
CA GLU A 250 50.07 18.16 -18.61
C GLU A 250 51.12 18.45 -19.68
N LEU A 251 50.68 18.65 -20.93
CA LEU A 251 51.57 19.10 -22.00
C LEU A 251 52.20 20.46 -21.67
N ALA A 252 51.40 21.43 -21.19
CA ALA A 252 51.91 22.74 -20.79
C ALA A 252 52.86 22.69 -19.59
N LEU A 253 52.58 21.83 -18.61
CA LEU A 253 53.41 21.66 -17.42
C LEU A 253 54.73 20.95 -17.72
N SER A 254 54.73 19.98 -18.64
CA SER A 254 55.96 19.35 -19.12
C SER A 254 56.86 20.34 -19.87
N ALA A 255 56.25 21.33 -20.55
CA ALA A 255 56.98 22.41 -21.20
C ALA A 255 57.52 23.46 -20.20
N VAL A 256 56.75 23.79 -19.14
CA VAL A 256 57.11 24.81 -18.17
C VAL A 256 56.78 24.37 -16.72
N PRO A 257 57.72 23.73 -16.00
CA PRO A 257 57.46 23.19 -14.66
C PRO A 257 57.17 24.27 -13.60
N GLY A 258 57.57 25.52 -13.84
CA GLY A 258 57.30 26.65 -12.95
C GLY A 258 55.82 27.07 -12.86
N LEU A 259 54.94 26.54 -13.72
CA LEU A 259 53.51 26.86 -13.71
C LEU A 259 52.73 26.10 -12.62
N TRP A 260 53.33 25.09 -11.99
CA TRP A 260 52.65 24.24 -11.01
C TRP A 260 51.98 25.00 -9.84
N PRO A 261 52.66 25.91 -9.10
CA PRO A 261 52.04 26.63 -7.99
C PRO A 261 50.89 27.54 -8.43
N TRP A 262 50.98 28.13 -9.63
CA TRP A 262 49.90 28.95 -10.19
C TRP A 262 48.66 28.13 -10.50
N LEU A 263 48.86 26.95 -11.07
CA LEU A 263 47.78 26.03 -11.37
C LEU A 263 47.06 25.55 -10.11
N VAL A 264 47.82 25.13 -9.08
CA VAL A 264 47.25 24.71 -7.79
C VAL A 264 46.48 25.86 -7.15
N GLY A 265 47.02 27.09 -7.21
CA GLY A 265 46.32 28.28 -6.73
C GLY A 265 45.00 28.52 -7.46
N ALA A 266 44.99 28.39 -8.79
CA ALA A 266 43.80 28.59 -9.61
C ALA A 266 42.71 27.53 -9.33
N THR A 267 43.07 26.25 -9.19
CA THR A 267 42.11 25.19 -8.91
C THR A 267 41.52 25.31 -7.51
N VAL A 268 42.35 25.55 -6.49
CA VAL A 268 41.90 25.78 -5.11
C VAL A 268 41.01 27.02 -5.05
N GLY A 269 41.37 28.11 -5.74
CA GLY A 269 40.57 29.32 -5.84
C GLY A 269 39.19 29.07 -6.47
N ALA A 270 39.13 28.30 -7.56
CA ALA A 270 37.86 27.94 -8.22
C ALA A 270 36.95 27.09 -7.32
N VAL A 271 37.53 26.10 -6.62
CA VAL A 271 36.78 25.25 -5.66
C VAL A 271 36.28 26.08 -4.48
N ALA A 272 37.12 26.94 -3.91
CA ALA A 272 36.75 27.82 -2.80
C ALA A 272 35.64 28.80 -3.20
N LEU A 273 35.74 29.40 -4.38
CA LEU A 273 34.70 30.29 -4.92
C LEU A 273 33.37 29.58 -5.11
N ALA A 274 33.40 28.33 -5.57
CA ALA A 274 32.19 27.53 -5.78
C ALA A 274 31.54 27.12 -4.46
N LEU A 275 32.34 26.70 -3.47
CA LEU A 275 31.86 26.42 -2.13
C LEU A 275 31.27 27.69 -1.48
N TYR A 276 31.95 28.83 -1.61
CA TYR A 276 31.44 30.11 -1.13
C TYR A 276 30.08 30.43 -1.76
N ARG A 277 29.95 30.30 -3.08
CA ARG A 277 28.66 30.49 -3.77
C ARG A 277 27.60 29.49 -3.32
N LEU A 278 27.95 28.23 -3.12
CA LEU A 278 27.03 27.18 -2.68
C LEU A 278 26.48 27.47 -1.27
N LEU A 279 27.33 27.98 -0.38
CA LEU A 279 27.00 28.23 1.02
C LEU A 279 26.27 29.56 1.24
N TRP A 280 26.57 30.59 0.45
CA TRP A 280 26.10 31.96 0.70
C TRP A 280 25.11 32.51 -0.33
N ALA A 281 24.87 31.83 -1.47
CA ALA A 281 23.89 32.33 -2.44
C ALA A 281 22.45 32.03 -1.96
N PRO A 282 21.54 33.03 -1.96
CA PRO A 282 20.14 32.84 -1.57
C PRO A 282 19.36 31.94 -2.53
N ARG A 283 19.91 31.68 -3.72
CA ARG A 283 19.43 30.66 -4.67
C ARG A 283 20.66 29.98 -5.27
N PRO A 284 21.02 28.75 -4.85
CA PRO A 284 22.14 28.03 -5.44
C PRO A 284 21.80 27.74 -6.91
N ASP A 285 22.63 28.24 -7.82
CA ASP A 285 22.59 27.84 -9.22
C ASP A 285 23.17 26.43 -9.33
N ILE A 286 22.28 25.44 -9.21
CA ILE A 286 22.63 24.02 -9.22
C ILE A 286 23.36 23.68 -10.53
N ALA A 287 23.01 24.30 -11.65
CA ALA A 287 23.65 24.03 -12.93
C ALA A 287 25.14 24.42 -12.91
N PHE A 288 25.49 25.56 -12.31
CA PHE A 288 26.88 25.96 -12.17
C PHE A 288 27.69 24.98 -11.31
N VAL A 289 27.12 24.54 -10.19
CA VAL A 289 27.78 23.61 -9.26
C VAL A 289 27.99 22.25 -9.92
N THR A 290 26.99 21.74 -10.63
CA THR A 290 27.08 20.47 -11.37
C THR A 290 28.12 20.55 -12.49
N ARG A 291 28.16 21.64 -13.27
CA ARG A 291 29.16 21.84 -14.34
C ARG A 291 30.58 21.90 -13.80
N LEU A 292 30.80 22.61 -12.69
CA LEU A 292 32.10 22.66 -12.05
C LEU A 292 32.52 21.30 -11.51
N PHE A 293 31.60 20.56 -10.88
CA PHE A 293 31.86 19.21 -10.39
C PHE A 293 32.25 18.28 -11.53
N LEU A 294 31.51 18.30 -12.65
CA LEU A 294 31.83 17.54 -13.87
C LEU A 294 33.22 17.88 -14.43
N ALA A 295 33.57 19.16 -14.47
CA ALA A 295 34.88 19.61 -14.92
C ALA A 295 36.01 19.09 -14.01
N LEU A 296 35.82 19.14 -12.68
CA LEU A 296 36.79 18.63 -11.70
C LEU A 296 36.94 17.10 -11.78
N VAL A 297 35.83 16.37 -11.97
CA VAL A 297 35.86 14.91 -12.16
C VAL A 297 36.60 14.55 -13.45
N GLY A 298 36.31 15.22 -14.57
CA GLY A 298 37.04 15.03 -15.82
C GLY A 298 38.54 15.31 -15.68
N LEU A 299 38.89 16.37 -14.93
CA LEU A 299 40.28 16.71 -14.64
C LEU A 299 41.00 15.66 -13.78
N ALA A 300 40.31 15.07 -12.80
CA ALA A 300 40.86 14.03 -11.93
C ALA A 300 41.06 12.71 -12.67
N ILE A 301 40.08 12.29 -13.49
CA ILE A 301 40.17 11.07 -14.31
C ILE A 301 41.32 11.18 -15.32
N GLY A 302 41.45 12.35 -15.96
CA GLY A 302 42.50 12.58 -16.96
C GLY A 302 43.92 12.51 -16.43
N GLY A 303 44.15 12.70 -15.12
CA GLY A 303 45.48 12.55 -14.52
C GLY A 303 45.82 11.12 -14.11
N HIS A 304 44.88 10.18 -14.24
CA HIS A 304 45.07 8.77 -13.89
C HIS A 304 45.29 7.88 -15.14
N LEU A 305 45.04 8.42 -16.34
CA LEU A 305 45.28 7.81 -17.64
C LEU A 305 46.69 8.16 -18.12
#